data_AF-A0A952V1K3-F1
#
_entry.id   AF-A0A952V1K3-F1
#
_cell.length_a   1.000
_cell.length_b   1.000
_cell.length_c   1.000
_cell.angle_alpha   90.00
_cell.angle_beta   90.00
_cell.angle_gamma   90.00
#
_symmetry.space_group_name_H-M   'P 1'
#
loop_
_entity.id
_entity.type
_entity.pdbx_description
1 polymer ?
#
loop_
_entity_poly.entity_id
_entity_poly.type
_entity_poly.pdbx_seq_one_letter_code
_entity_poly.pdbx_strand_id
1 'polypeptide(L)'
;MNWLGAGLPSFLAALGGAAVGALLHALLLRHGVDLPPLVALVASVGAVLPSKERSGLRGILVASLSCWAAALVDVVVRPERGVVLDLLHFSARLTTLGLGLYLLSAVLGVAVASRARPGVA
;
A
#
# COMPACT_ATOMS: atom_id res chain seq x y z
N MET A 1 -9.36 -1.95 22.75
CA MET A 1 -9.57 -3.29 22.16
C MET A 1 -8.84 -3.33 20.82
N ASN A 2 -7.85 -4.22 20.71
CA ASN A 2 -6.95 -4.34 19.56
C ASN A 2 -7.64 -5.21 18.50
N TRP A 3 -8.37 -4.61 17.56
CA TRP A 3 -9.21 -5.40 16.67
C TRP A 3 -8.41 -6.34 15.73
N LEU A 4 -7.16 -6.02 15.37
CA LEU A 4 -6.36 -6.81 14.40
C LEU A 4 -4.84 -6.72 14.63
N GLY A 5 -4.36 -6.73 15.89
CA GLY A 5 -2.92 -6.62 16.20
C GLY A 5 -2.28 -5.28 15.76
N ALA A 6 -3.12 -4.27 15.51
CA ALA A 6 -2.76 -2.91 15.15
C ALA A 6 -3.75 -2.00 15.91
N GLY A 7 -3.26 -1.05 16.70
CA GLY A 7 -4.13 -0.05 17.32
C GLY A 7 -4.73 0.86 16.25
N LEU A 8 -5.90 1.44 16.52
CA LEU A 8 -6.53 2.46 15.67
C LEU A 8 -5.55 3.55 15.18
N PRO A 9 -4.60 4.06 16.00
CA PRO A 9 -3.61 5.03 15.54
C PRO A 9 -2.70 4.49 14.42
N SER A 10 -2.28 3.22 14.50
CA SER A 10 -1.44 2.59 13.47
C SER A 10 -2.20 2.35 12.17
N PHE A 11 -3.49 2.07 12.25
CA PHE A 11 -4.34 1.95 11.08
C PHE A 11 -4.54 3.30 10.38
N LEU A 12 -4.85 4.36 11.14
CA LEU A 12 -5.00 5.71 10.59
C LEU A 12 -3.70 6.25 10.00
N ALA A 13 -2.57 5.99 10.65
CA ALA A 13 -1.26 6.36 10.12
C ALA A 13 -0.89 5.57 8.86
N ALA A 14 -1.23 4.28 8.79
CA ALA A 14 -1.08 3.48 7.58
C ALA A 14 -1.95 4.02 6.43
N LEU A 15 -3.20 4.40 6.73
CA LEU A 15 -4.12 5.00 5.75
C LEU A 15 -3.58 6.34 5.23
N GLY A 16 -3.10 7.19 6.12
CA GLY A 16 -2.45 8.46 5.76
C GLY A 16 -1.19 8.23 4.91
N GLY A 17 -0.36 7.25 5.29
CA GLY A 17 0.82 6.88 4.51
C GLY A 17 0.47 6.33 3.13
N ALA A 18 -0.57 5.51 3.03
CA ALA A 18 -1.07 5.00 1.75
C ALA A 18 -1.60 6.14 0.87
N ALA A 19 -2.32 7.12 1.44
CA ALA A 19 -2.80 8.29 0.71
C ALA A 19 -1.64 9.16 0.18
N VAL A 20 -0.62 9.42 1.01
CA VAL A 20 0.59 10.15 0.58
C VAL A 20 1.35 9.37 -0.48
N GLY A 21 1.53 8.07 -0.29
CA GLY A 21 2.17 7.19 -1.27
C GLY A 21 1.43 7.16 -2.60
N ALA A 22 0.11 7.08 -2.56
CA ALA A 22 -0.78 7.14 -3.72
C ALA A 22 -0.65 8.47 -4.49
N LEU A 23 -0.61 9.61 -3.78
CA LEU A 23 -0.36 10.91 -4.40
C LEU A 23 1.02 10.98 -5.07
N LEU A 24 2.06 10.46 -4.42
CA LEU A 24 3.41 10.41 -5.01
C LEU A 24 3.44 9.50 -6.25
N HIS A 25 2.79 8.33 -6.20
CA HIS A 25 2.68 7.43 -7.34
C HIS A 25 1.91 8.08 -8.49
N ALA A 26 0.83 8.83 -8.21
CA ALA A 26 0.11 9.60 -9.23
C ALA A 26 1.00 10.64 -9.91
N LEU A 27 1.85 11.34 -9.16
CA LEU A 27 2.82 12.29 -9.71
C LEU A 27 3.87 11.60 -10.57
N LEU A 28 4.40 10.45 -10.13
CA LEU A 28 5.34 9.66 -10.91
C LEU A 28 4.73 9.13 -12.21
N LEU A 29 3.48 8.67 -12.16
CA LEU A 29 2.76 8.21 -13.34
C LEU A 29 2.56 9.32 -14.38
N ARG A 30 2.37 10.57 -13.94
CA ARG A 30 2.34 11.75 -14.84
C ARG A 30 3.67 11.99 -15.54
N HIS A 31 4.78 11.53 -14.97
CA HIS A 31 6.12 11.57 -15.56
C HIS A 31 6.52 10.27 -16.25
N GLY A 32 5.58 9.32 -16.43
CA GLY A 32 5.83 8.06 -17.11
C GLY A 32 6.53 6.99 -16.25
N VAL A 33 6.73 7.24 -14.96
CA VAL A 33 7.35 6.30 -14.03
C VAL A 33 6.26 5.53 -13.29
N ASP A 34 6.20 4.22 -13.47
CA ASP A 34 5.29 3.34 -12.73
C ASP A 34 6.03 2.67 -11.57
N LEU A 35 5.70 3.09 -10.33
CA LEU A 35 6.36 2.58 -9.12
C LEU A 35 5.35 2.29 -7.99
N PRO A 36 4.47 1.29 -8.14
CA PRO A 36 3.50 0.87 -7.11
C PRO A 36 4.14 0.56 -5.74
N PRO A 37 5.36 -0.03 -5.64
CA PRO A 37 6.02 -0.31 -4.36
C PRO A 37 6.23 0.92 -3.47
N LEU A 38 6.28 2.12 -4.05
CA LEU A 38 6.40 3.35 -3.29
C LEU A 38 5.22 3.53 -2.32
N VAL A 39 4.00 3.20 -2.77
CA VAL A 39 2.79 3.30 -1.95
C VAL A 39 2.90 2.39 -0.72
N ALA A 40 3.39 1.17 -0.92
CA ALA A 40 3.59 0.20 0.15
C ALA A 40 4.65 0.66 1.17
N LEU A 41 5.74 1.27 0.70
CA LEU A 41 6.78 1.81 1.57
C LEU A 41 6.25 2.93 2.46
N VAL A 42 5.59 3.93 1.87
CA VAL A 42 5.06 5.09 2.62
C VAL A 42 3.96 4.64 3.59
N ALA A 43 3.05 3.76 3.16
CA ALA A 43 2.03 3.17 4.02
C ALA A 43 2.64 2.40 5.21
N SER A 44 3.69 1.63 4.96
CA SER A 44 4.39 0.85 6.00
C SER A 44 5.12 1.73 6.99
N VAL A 45 5.77 2.80 6.55
CA VAL A 45 6.40 3.78 7.45
C VAL A 45 5.35 4.40 8.36
N GLY A 46 4.20 4.80 7.80
CA GLY A 46 3.07 5.31 8.59
C GLY A 46 2.56 4.29 9.63
N ALA A 47 2.45 3.01 9.25
CA ALA A 47 1.96 1.96 10.14
C ALA A 47 2.93 1.59 11.28
N VAL A 48 4.24 1.68 11.04
CA VAL A 48 5.29 1.26 11.99
C VAL A 48 5.51 2.29 13.09
N LEU A 49 5.52 3.58 12.77
CA LEU A 49 5.83 4.66 13.71
C LEU A 49 4.99 4.65 15.01
N PRO A 50 3.66 4.50 14.96
CA PRO A 50 2.82 4.47 16.16
C PRO A 50 2.69 3.07 16.78
N SER A 51 3.33 2.04 16.20
CA SER A 51 3.15 0.67 16.67
C SER A 51 4.22 0.23 17.66
N LYS A 52 3.77 -0.37 18.77
CA LYS A 52 4.62 -0.87 19.85
C LYS A 52 4.88 -2.38 19.78
N GLU A 53 4.17 -3.10 18.91
CA GLU A 53 4.17 -4.57 18.88
C GLU A 53 4.33 -5.12 17.45
N ARG A 54 5.02 -6.25 17.33
CA ARG A 54 5.09 -7.01 16.07
C ARG A 54 3.75 -7.66 15.79
N SER A 55 3.26 -7.50 14.56
CA SER A 55 1.98 -8.07 14.14
C SER A 55 2.01 -8.36 12.65
N GLY A 56 1.89 -9.64 12.28
CA GLY A 56 1.78 -10.05 10.89
C GLY A 56 0.48 -9.57 10.24
N LEU A 57 -0.62 -9.52 11.00
CA LEU A 57 -1.92 -9.03 10.53
C LEU A 57 -1.84 -7.56 10.08
N ARG A 58 -1.08 -6.72 10.80
CA ARG A 58 -0.82 -5.34 10.37
C ARG A 58 -0.10 -5.32 9.02
N GLY A 59 0.90 -6.18 8.84
CA GLY A 59 1.61 -6.33 7.58
C GLY A 59 0.68 -6.63 6.41
N ILE A 60 -0.21 -7.62 6.59
CA ILE A 60 -1.19 -8.03 5.58
C ILE A 60 -2.18 -6.88 5.27
N LEU A 61 -2.68 -6.18 6.29
CA LEU A 61 -3.59 -5.05 6.09
C LEU A 61 -2.93 -3.91 5.31
N VAL A 62 -1.71 -3.53 5.68
CA VAL A 62 -0.94 -2.47 5.03
C VAL A 62 -0.63 -2.85 3.58
N ALA A 63 -0.20 -4.09 3.35
CA ALA A 63 0.04 -4.62 2.00
C ALA A 63 -1.22 -4.52 1.14
N SER A 64 -2.35 -5.03 1.62
CA SER A 64 -3.62 -4.96 0.90
C SER A 64 -4.05 -3.52 0.61
N LEU A 65 -4.00 -2.64 1.61
CA LEU A 65 -4.34 -1.21 1.45
C LEU A 65 -3.46 -0.54 0.40
N SER A 66 -2.15 -0.80 0.43
CA SER A 66 -1.22 -0.20 -0.52
C SER A 66 -1.42 -0.69 -1.96
N CYS A 67 -1.73 -1.98 -2.14
CA CYS A 67 -2.04 -2.54 -3.46
C CYS A 67 -3.32 -1.92 -4.03
N TRP A 68 -4.38 -1.82 -3.22
CA TRP A 68 -5.63 -1.21 -3.63
C TRP A 68 -5.47 0.29 -3.93
N ALA A 69 -4.71 1.02 -3.11
CA ALA A 69 -4.44 2.43 -3.32
C ALA A 69 -3.66 2.67 -4.63
N ALA A 70 -2.63 1.86 -4.91
CA ALA A 70 -1.88 1.93 -6.15
C ALA A 70 -2.75 1.60 -7.39
N ALA A 71 -3.58 0.54 -7.30
CA ALA A 71 -4.49 0.17 -8.38
C ALA A 71 -5.54 1.26 -8.66
N LEU A 72 -6.09 1.86 -7.61
CA LEU A 72 -7.03 2.98 -7.75
C LEU A 72 -6.38 4.17 -8.45
N VAL A 73 -5.16 4.53 -8.05
CA VAL A 73 -4.42 5.64 -8.67
C VAL A 73 -4.16 5.36 -10.14
N ASP A 74 -3.67 4.17 -10.49
CA ASP A 74 -3.41 3.82 -11.88
C ASP A 74 -4.67 3.92 -12.75
N VAL A 75 -5.79 3.38 -12.27
CA VAL A 75 -7.08 3.45 -12.96
C VAL A 75 -7.59 4.89 -13.09
N VAL A 76 -7.44 5.71 -12.06
CA VAL A 76 -7.91 7.11 -12.08
C VAL A 76 -7.04 7.98 -12.99
N VAL A 77 -5.73 7.75 -13.03
CA VAL A 77 -4.80 8.54 -13.86
C VAL A 77 -4.86 8.12 -15.32
N ARG A 78 -5.08 6.84 -15.62
CA ARG A 78 -5.12 6.30 -16.99
C ARG A 78 -6.36 5.42 -17.19
N PRO A 79 -7.58 5.97 -17.20
CA PRO A 79 -8.78 5.18 -17.48
C PRO A 79 -8.82 4.77 -18.96
N GLU A 80 -9.18 3.51 -19.23
CA GLU A 80 -9.30 2.97 -20.59
C GLU A 80 -10.75 2.65 -20.94
N ARG A 81 -11.49 2.02 -20.02
CA ARG A 81 -12.88 1.59 -20.22
C ARG A 81 -13.84 2.19 -19.20
N GLY A 82 -13.31 3.00 -18.28
CA GLY A 82 -14.03 3.67 -17.20
C GLY A 82 -13.64 3.09 -15.84
N VAL A 83 -13.58 3.97 -14.82
CA VAL A 83 -12.97 3.68 -13.51
C VAL A 83 -13.51 2.40 -12.86
N VAL A 84 -14.82 2.19 -12.88
CA VAL A 84 -15.44 1.01 -12.25
C VAL A 84 -15.07 -0.29 -12.98
N LEU A 85 -15.15 -0.30 -14.30
CA LEU A 85 -14.84 -1.49 -15.11
C LEU A 85 -13.35 -1.84 -15.06
N ASP A 86 -12.50 -0.82 -15.08
CA ASP A 86 -11.04 -0.95 -15.03
C ASP A 86 -10.57 -1.44 -13.64
N LEU A 87 -11.26 -1.06 -12.55
CA LEU A 87 -11.02 -1.61 -11.21
C LEU A 87 -11.45 -3.09 -11.10
N LEU A 88 -12.64 -3.43 -11.60
CA LEU A 88 -13.16 -4.80 -11.55
C LEU A 88 -12.32 -5.77 -12.38
N HIS A 89 -11.76 -5.29 -13.51
CA HIS A 89 -10.92 -6.08 -14.41
C HIS A 89 -9.44 -5.66 -14.33
N PHE A 90 -8.98 -5.16 -13.19
CA PHE A 90 -7.61 -4.66 -13.04
C PHE A 90 -6.56 -5.72 -13.36
N SER A 91 -6.86 -7.00 -13.10
CA SER A 91 -6.00 -8.12 -13.46
C SER A 91 -5.70 -8.20 -14.96
N ALA A 92 -6.62 -7.77 -15.83
CA ALA A 92 -6.42 -7.74 -17.28
C ALA A 92 -5.49 -6.60 -17.72
N ARG A 93 -5.26 -5.58 -16.87
CA ARG A 93 -4.33 -4.46 -17.11
C ARG A 93 -2.90 -4.77 -16.66
N LEU A 94 -2.72 -5.77 -15.79
CA LEU A 94 -1.42 -6.14 -15.26
C LEU A 94 -0.60 -6.89 -16.31
N THR A 95 0.44 -6.23 -16.83
CA THR A 95 1.54 -6.92 -17.51
C THR A 95 2.31 -7.81 -16.53
N THR A 96 3.13 -8.73 -17.01
CA THR A 96 3.97 -9.59 -16.14
C THR A 96 4.87 -8.76 -15.22
N LEU A 97 5.39 -7.63 -15.71
CA LEU A 97 6.18 -6.67 -14.93
C LEU A 97 5.32 -5.95 -13.89
N GLY A 98 4.13 -5.49 -14.28
CA GLY A 98 3.17 -4.87 -13.36
C GLY A 98 2.79 -5.82 -12.22
N LEU A 99 2.48 -7.08 -12.54
CA LEU A 99 2.23 -8.12 -11.53
C LEU A 99 3.41 -8.27 -10.57
N GLY A 100 4.63 -8.31 -11.09
CA GLY A 100 5.86 -8.36 -10.28
C GLY A 100 5.99 -7.17 -9.32
N LEU A 101 5.66 -5.96 -9.77
CA LEU A 101 5.69 -4.75 -8.94
C LEU A 101 4.61 -4.76 -7.85
N TYR A 102 3.41 -5.25 -8.13
CA TYR A 102 2.36 -5.40 -7.13
C TYR A 102 2.68 -6.49 -6.11
N LEU A 103 3.26 -7.62 -6.54
CA LEU A 103 3.76 -8.65 -5.63
C LEU A 103 4.88 -8.09 -4.74
N LEU A 104 5.81 -7.32 -5.31
CA LEU A 104 6.88 -6.67 -4.56
C LEU A 104 6.31 -5.68 -3.53
N SER A 105 5.27 -4.92 -3.91
CA SER A 105 4.55 -4.00 -3.00
C SER A 105 3.94 -4.76 -1.82
N ALA A 106 3.29 -5.90 -2.07
CA ALA A 106 2.71 -6.73 -1.04
C ALA A 106 3.79 -7.30 -0.10
N VAL A 107 4.88 -7.83 -0.65
CA VAL A 107 6.01 -8.38 0.12
C VAL A 107 6.66 -7.30 0.98
N LEU A 108 6.92 -6.12 0.44
CA LEU A 108 7.49 -4.99 1.18
C LEU A 108 6.54 -4.51 2.28
N GLY A 109 5.25 -4.38 1.97
CA GLY A 109 4.22 -4.01 2.94
C GLY A 109 4.19 -4.95 4.14
N VAL A 110 4.15 -6.26 3.87
CA VAL A 110 4.20 -7.28 4.93
C VAL A 110 5.53 -7.21 5.67
N ALA A 111 6.67 -7.23 4.98
CA ALA A 111 7.98 -7.32 5.60
C ALA A 111 8.29 -6.10 6.50
N VAL A 112 7.95 -4.90 6.06
CA VAL A 112 8.22 -3.65 6.79
C VAL A 112 7.20 -3.48 7.91
N ALA A 113 5.90 -3.54 7.62
CA ALA A 113 4.88 -3.25 8.63
C ALA A 113 4.74 -4.36 9.69
N SER A 114 5.14 -5.60 9.40
CA SER A 114 5.19 -6.67 10.42
C SER A 114 6.30 -6.46 11.45
N ARG A 115 7.33 -5.69 11.12
CA ARG A 115 8.50 -5.44 11.97
C ARG A 115 8.32 -4.11 12.70
N ALA A 116 7.65 -4.11 13.85
CA ALA A 116 7.80 -3.03 14.83
C ALA A 116 9.08 -3.23 15.66
N ARG A 117 9.76 -2.13 16.01
CA ARG A 117 10.86 -2.13 16.98
C ARG A 117 10.31 -2.58 18.33
N PRO A 118 10.99 -3.49 19.07
CA PRO A 118 10.71 -3.61 20.49
C PRO A 118 10.97 -2.25 21.12
N GLY A 119 9.98 -1.70 21.83
CA GLY A 119 10.23 -0.56 22.70
C GLY A 119 11.35 -0.95 23.65
N VAL A 120 12.46 -0.23 23.62
CA VAL A 120 13.43 -0.30 24.71
C VAL A 120 12.68 0.24 25.92
N ALA A 121 12.42 -0.66 26.87
CA ALA A 121 11.83 -0.35 28.17
C ALA A 121 12.73 0.60 28.95
#